data_AF-A0A329T2K1-F1
#
_entry.id   AF-A0A329T2K1-F1
#
_cell.length_a   1.000
_cell.length_b   1.000
_cell.length_c   1.000
_cell.angle_alpha   90.00
_cell.angle_beta   90.00
_cell.angle_gamma   90.00
#
_symmetry.space_group_name_H-M   'P 1'
#
loop_
_entity.id
_entity.type
_entity.pdbx_description
1 polymer ?
#
loop_
_entity_poly.entity_id
_entity_poly.type
_entity_poly.pdbx_seq_one_letter_code
_entity_poly.pdbx_strand_id
1 'polypeptide(L)' 'MSAPDKLENLQRKVSKFVNRGTLEGVVVDTKGNRVWVYKRNKQPYFVALATIEFEHWPGFKLDCIAVRDARVRAGLK' A
#
# COMPACT_ATOMS: atom_id res chain seq x y z
N MET A 1 6.76 10.43 16.74
CA MET A 1 5.69 9.54 16.25
C MET A 1 6.30 8.21 15.83
N SER A 2 5.85 7.13 16.45
CA SER A 2 6.38 5.78 16.25
C SER A 2 6.03 5.25 14.85
N ALA A 3 6.73 4.22 14.37
CA ALA A 3 6.41 3.60 13.08
C ALA A 3 4.98 3.03 12.98
N PRO A 4 4.42 2.41 14.05
CA PRO A 4 3.00 2.05 14.12
C PRO A 4 2.06 3.24 13.87
N ASP A 5 2.31 4.38 14.53
CA ASP A 5 1.46 5.58 14.39
C ASP A 5 1.47 6.11 12.94
N LYS A 6 2.56 5.90 12.20
CA LYS A 6 2.66 6.30 10.80
C LYS A 6 1.87 5.37 9.89
N LEU A 7 1.88 4.06 10.13
CA LEU A 7 1.13 3.11 9.32
C LEU A 7 -0.37 3.33 9.48
N GLU A 8 -0.87 3.39 10.72
CA GLU A 8 -2.30 3.59 10.98
C GLU A 8 -2.82 4.89 10.33
N ASN A 9 -2.04 5.97 10.39
CA ASN A 9 -2.37 7.22 9.74
C ASN A 9 -2.42 7.10 8.20
N LEU A 10 -1.47 6.38 7.59
CA LEU A 10 -1.48 6.12 6.15
C LEU A 10 -2.71 5.29 5.75
N GLN A 11 -3.00 4.23 6.50
CA GLN A 11 -4.17 3.37 6.27
C GLN A 11 -5.47 4.18 6.36
N ARG A 12 -5.62 5.03 7.39
CA ARG A 12 -6.77 5.93 7.57
C ARG A 12 -6.91 6.91 6.40
N LYS A 13 -5.80 7.46 5.91
CA LYS A 13 -5.79 8.40 4.77
C LYS A 13 -6.21 7.73 3.47
N VAL A 14 -5.70 6.53 3.17
CA VAL A 14 -6.09 5.78 1.97
C VAL A 14 -7.55 5.34 2.04
N SER A 15 -8.01 4.85 3.19
CA SER A 15 -9.44 4.55 3.40
C SER A 15 -10.34 5.76 3.12
N LYS A 16 -9.94 6.96 3.56
CA LYS A 16 -10.69 8.19 3.27
C LYS A 16 -10.79 8.46 1.77
N PHE A 17 -9.71 8.27 1.01
CA PHE A 17 -9.74 8.47 -0.45
C PHE A 17 -10.65 7.48 -1.16
N VAL A 18 -10.56 6.20 -0.80
CA VAL A 18 -11.42 5.15 -1.36
C VAL A 18 -12.90 5.42 -1.05
N ASN A 19 -13.21 5.84 0.18
CA ASN A 19 -14.57 6.22 0.57
C ASN A 19 -15.09 7.48 -0.14
N ARG A 20 -14.21 8.28 -0.75
CA ARG A 20 -14.55 9.51 -1.48
C ARG A 20 -14.54 9.34 -3.00
N GLY A 21 -14.37 8.11 -3.50
CA GLY A 21 -14.51 7.80 -4.93
C GLY A 21 -13.27 7.23 -5.60
N THR A 22 -12.13 7.17 -4.92
CA THR A 22 -10.97 6.42 -5.43
C THR A 22 -11.34 4.94 -5.55
N LEU A 23 -11.08 4.35 -6.72
CA LEU A 23 -11.46 2.96 -7.00
C LEU A 23 -10.59 1.95 -6.26
N GLU A 24 -9.30 2.23 -6.18
CA GLU A 24 -8.29 1.37 -5.57
C GLU A 24 -7.13 2.19 -5.00
N GLY A 25 -6.60 1.74 -3.87
CA GLY A 25 -5.45 2.36 -3.21
C GLY A 25 -4.62 1.32 -2.48
N VAL A 26 -3.32 1.60 -2.32
CA VAL A 26 -2.39 0.66 -1.69
C VAL A 26 -1.46 1.36 -0.71
N VAL A 27 -1.09 0.66 0.36
CA VAL A 27 -0.03 1.08 1.29
C VAL A 27 1.04 0.01 1.29
N VAL A 28 2.23 0.36 0.79
CA VAL A 28 3.41 -0.52 0.81
C VAL A 28 4.09 -0.42 2.17
N ASP A 29 3.84 -1.41 3.04
CA ASP A 29 4.47 -1.54 4.35
C ASP A 29 5.78 -2.33 4.22
N THR A 30 6.84 -1.62 3.85
CA THR A 30 8.17 -2.21 3.63
C THR A 30 8.79 -2.77 4.90
N LYS A 31 8.36 -2.32 6.09
CA LYS A 31 8.86 -2.83 7.38
C LYS A 31 8.15 -4.12 7.78
N GLY A 32 6.84 -4.17 7.57
CA GLY A 32 6.02 -5.36 7.81
C GLY A 32 6.04 -6.38 6.67
N ASN A 33 6.83 -6.16 5.61
CA ASN A 33 6.91 -7.00 4.41
C ASN A 33 5.53 -7.37 3.85
N ARG A 34 4.64 -6.38 3.74
CA ARG A 34 3.28 -6.56 3.25
C ARG A 34 2.77 -5.35 2.47
N VAL A 35 1.73 -5.58 1.69
CA VAL A 35 1.00 -4.52 0.97
C VAL A 35 -0.44 -4.55 1.43
N TRP A 36 -0.93 -3.42 1.94
CA TRP A 36 -2.34 -3.23 2.21
C TRP A 36 -3.06 -2.77 0.95
N VAL A 37 -4.17 -3.42 0.63
CA VAL A 37 -4.99 -3.16 -0.55
C VAL A 37 -6.35 -2.65 -0.09
N TYR A 38 -6.77 -1.55 -0.70
CA TYR A 38 -8.03 -0.86 -0.44
C TYR A 38 -8.79 -0.79 -1.74
N LYS A 39 -10.03 -1.27 -1.73
CA LYS A 39 -10.92 -1.24 -2.88
C LYS A 39 -12.26 -0.68 -2.46
N ARG A 40 -12.91 0.07 -3.36
CA ARG A 40 -14.22 0.62 -3.09
C ARG A 40 -15.21 -0.50 -2.75
N ASN A 41 -16.01 -0.28 -1.70
CA ASN A 41 -17.03 -1.22 -1.21
C ASN A 41 -16.51 -2.61 -0.79
N LYS A 42 -15.20 -2.78 -0.58
CA LYS A 42 -14.59 -4.01 -0.04
C LYS A 42 -13.88 -3.68 1.27
N GLN A 43 -13.83 -4.64 2.20
CA GLN A 43 -13.00 -4.48 3.39
C GLN A 43 -11.52 -4.45 2.98
N PRO A 44 -10.69 -3.57 3.58
CA PRO A 44 -9.26 -3.59 3.37
C PRO A 44 -8.65 -4.93 3.78
N TYR A 45 -7.67 -5.39 3.03
CA TYR A 45 -6.92 -6.61 3.32
C TYR A 45 -5.44 -6.37 3.03
N PHE A 46 -4.58 -7.29 3.45
CA PHE A 46 -3.16 -7.25 3.09
C PHE A 46 -2.71 -8.55 2.44
N VAL A 47 -1.68 -8.43 1.62
CA VAL A 47 -0.96 -9.54 0.98
C VAL A 47 0.53 -9.43 1.29
N ALA A 48 1.26 -10.52 1.04
CA ALA A 48 2.72 -10.50 1.13
C ALA A 48 3.32 -9.43 0.19
N LEU A 49 4.48 -8.88 0.56
CA LEU A 49 5.19 -7.93 -0.29
C LEU A 49 5.60 -8.59 -1.62
N ALA A 50 4.91 -8.21 -2.69
CA ALA A 50 5.12 -8.72 -4.04
C ALA A 50 4.70 -7.67 -5.07
N THR A 51 4.91 -7.98 -6.35
CA THR A 51 4.28 -7.23 -7.44
C THR A 51 2.77 -7.40 -7.37
N ILE A 52 2.04 -6.29 -7.40
CA ILE A 52 0.58 -6.27 -7.43
C ILE A 52 0.09 -5.71 -8.76
N GLU A 53 -1.04 -6.23 -9.24
CA GLU A 53 -1.74 -5.69 -10.40
C GLU A 53 -3.03 -5.01 -9.94
N PHE A 54 -3.32 -3.84 -10.51
CA PHE A 54 -4.48 -3.05 -10.14
C PHE A 54 -5.72 -3.55 -10.89
N GLU A 55 -6.81 -3.80 -10.16
CA GLU A 55 -8.08 -4.28 -10.72
C GLU A 55 -8.71 -3.20 -11.62
N HIS A 56 -8.60 -1.93 -11.21
CA HIS A 56 -9.22 -0.81 -11.92
C HIS A 56 -8.27 -0.08 -12.87
N TRP A 57 -7.04 -0.58 -13.02
CA TRP A 57 -6.08 -0.11 -14.02
C TRP A 57 -5.44 -1.32 -14.72
N PRO A 58 -6.15 -1.94 -15.66
CA PRO A 58 -5.70 -3.18 -16.30
C PRO A 58 -4.32 -3.03 -16.94
N GLY A 59 -3.44 -4.01 -16.71
CA GLY A 59 -2.06 -4.00 -17.22
C GLY A 59 -1.09 -3.16 -16.41
N PHE A 60 -1.55 -2.35 -15.45
CA PHE A 60 -0.66 -1.65 -14.53
C PHE A 60 -0.23 -2.54 -13.37
N LYS A 61 1.08 -2.72 -13.23
CA LYS A 61 1.71 -3.53 -12.18
C LYS A 61 2.63 -2.66 -11.34
N LEU A 62 2.47 -2.73 -10.02
CA LEU A 62 3.36 -2.07 -9.07
C LEU A 62 4.28 -3.11 -8.42
N ASP A 63 5.57 -3.02 -8.72
CA ASP A 63 6.60 -3.82 -8.08
C ASP A 63 6.91 -3.26 -6.68
N CYS A 64 6.28 -3.84 -5.65
CA CYS A 64 6.48 -3.41 -4.28
C CYS A 64 7.84 -3.86 -3.69
N ILE A 65 8.49 -4.84 -4.30
CA ILE A 65 9.84 -5.29 -3.91
C ILE A 65 10.84 -4.21 -4.34
N ALA A 66 10.72 -3.71 -5.57
CA ALA A 66 11.54 -2.61 -6.05
C ALA A 66 11.40 -1.35 -5.18
N VAL A 67 10.18 -1.06 -4.67
CA VAL A 67 9.94 0.04 -3.72
C VAL A 67 10.70 -0.16 -2.40
N ARG A 68 10.65 -1.36 -1.80
CA ARG A 68 11.42 -1.69 -0.60
C ARG A 68 12.91 -1.54 -0.86
N ASP A 69 13.41 -2.08 -1.96
CA ASP A 69 14.83 -2.07 -2.28
C ASP A 69 15.33 -0.65 -2.55
N ALA A 70 14.53 0.19 -3.22
CA ALA A 70 14.81 1.62 -3.38
C ALA A 70 14.90 2.34 -2.03
N ARG A 71 13.99 2.02 -1.10
CA ARG A 71 13.99 2.56 0.26
C ARG A 71 15.24 2.15 1.03
N VAL A 72 15.67 0.89 0.92
CA VAL A 72 16.91 0.37 1.52
C VAL A 72 18.14 1.07 0.93
N ARG A 73 18.22 1.23 -0.39
CA ARG A 73 19.30 1.96 -1.06
C ARG A 73 19.39 3.42 -0.61
N ALA A 74 18.25 4.05 -0.29
CA ALA A 74 18.19 5.39 0.26
C ALA A 74 18.55 5.48 1.76
N GLY A 75 18.95 4.38 2.40
CA GLY A 75 19.30 4.34 3.83
C GLY A 75 18.10 4.38 4.78
N LEU A 76 16.88 4.26 4.27
CA LEU A 76 15.64 4.38 5.05
C LEU A 76 15.18 3.00 5.53
N LYS A 77 15.77 2.49 6.62
CA LYS A 77 15.34 1.23 7.25
C LYS A 77 13.92 1.31 7.82
#